data_AF-A0A067DHK1-F1
#
_entry.id   AF-A0A067DHK1-F1
#
_cell.length_a   1.000
_cell.length_b   1.000
_cell.length_c   1.000
_cell.angle_alpha   90.00
_cell.angle_beta   90.00
_cell.angle_gamma   90.00
#
_symmetry.space_group_name_H-M   'P 1'
#
loop_
_entity.id
_entity.type
_entity.pdbx_description
1 polymer ?
#
loop_
_entity_poly.entity_id
_entity_poly.type
_entity_poly.pdbx_seq_one_letter_code
_entity_poly.pdbx_strand_id
1 'polypeptide(L)'
;MQAAKKPGVIINMGSSAGLYPMYNDPIYSASKGGVVLFTRSLTPYKRKGIRINVLCPEFVQTEMGLKVASKFIDLMGGFVPMEMVVKGAFELITDESKAGSCLWITNRRGMEYWPTSEEKAKYLVRSSGSMKRSSSQVPLNLNVQLPESFEKLLWIYGQVNFSSGRYFSDGNDIGSRLPFDAGFEAVGLIAAVGDSVNNVKVGTPAAIMTFGSYAEFTMVPSKHILPVARPDPEVVAMLTSGLTASIALEQAGPASGKKVLVTAAAGGTGQFAVQVYFQIQG
;
A
#
# COMPACT_ATOMS: atom_id res chain seq x y z
N MET A 1 21.52 -5.87 3.74
CA MET A 1 21.55 -7.31 4.17
C MET A 1 22.11 -8.20 3.06
N GLN A 2 21.49 -8.24 1.88
CA GLN A 2 21.94 -9.10 0.76
C GLN A 2 23.34 -8.71 0.22
N ALA A 3 23.60 -7.42 -0.01
CA ALA A 3 24.93 -6.94 -0.43
C ALA A 3 26.04 -7.25 0.60
N ALA A 4 25.68 -7.26 1.89
CA ALA A 4 26.60 -7.53 3.00
C ALA A 4 26.74 -9.04 3.34
N LYS A 5 25.99 -9.93 2.67
CA LYS A 5 25.89 -11.38 2.98
C LYS A 5 25.64 -11.70 4.47
N LYS A 6 24.90 -10.83 5.17
CA LYS A 6 24.55 -11.04 6.59
C LYS A 6 23.09 -11.47 6.74
N PRO A 7 22.79 -12.45 7.62
CA PRO A 7 21.42 -12.79 7.95
C PRO A 7 20.72 -11.59 8.60
N GLY A 8 19.40 -11.52 8.48
CA GLY A 8 18.63 -10.42 9.04
C GLY A 8 17.14 -10.70 9.12
N VAL A 9 16.46 -9.90 9.93
CA VAL A 9 15.01 -9.93 10.07
C VAL A 9 14.44 -8.55 9.78
N ILE A 10 13.34 -8.51 9.04
CA ILE A 10 12.56 -7.31 8.75
C ILE A 10 11.15 -7.55 9.29
N ILE A 11 10.63 -6.60 10.07
CA ILE A 11 9.25 -6.62 10.54
C ILE A 11 8.49 -5.46 9.90
N ASN A 12 7.46 -5.81 9.16
CA ASN A 12 6.54 -4.87 8.55
C ASN A 12 5.39 -4.59 9.51
N MET A 13 4.96 -3.34 9.59
CA MET A 13 3.82 -2.94 10.42
C MET A 13 2.53 -3.02 9.61
N GLY A 14 1.80 -4.11 9.80
CA GLY A 14 0.47 -4.33 9.26
C GLY A 14 -0.63 -3.70 10.14
N SER A 15 -1.81 -4.32 10.11
CA SER A 15 -2.95 -4.01 10.95
C SER A 15 -3.95 -5.16 10.84
N SER A 16 -4.77 -5.36 11.86
CA SER A 16 -5.92 -6.26 11.79
C SER A 16 -6.84 -5.96 10.59
N ALA A 17 -6.92 -4.69 10.17
CA ALA A 17 -7.65 -4.25 8.97
C ALA A 17 -7.14 -4.88 7.67
N GLY A 18 -5.90 -5.41 7.65
CA GLY A 18 -5.35 -6.16 6.53
C GLY A 18 -5.67 -7.66 6.56
N LEU A 19 -6.33 -8.14 7.62
CA LEU A 19 -6.68 -9.55 7.81
C LEU A 19 -8.19 -9.77 7.66
N TYR A 20 -9.00 -8.80 8.06
CA TYR A 20 -10.44 -8.78 7.85
C TYR A 20 -10.90 -7.40 7.34
N PRO A 21 -12.01 -7.33 6.60
CA PRO A 21 -12.50 -6.07 6.04
C PRO A 21 -12.99 -5.14 7.15
N MET A 22 -12.48 -3.91 7.17
CA MET A 22 -13.09 -2.80 7.89
C MET A 22 -13.99 -2.03 6.93
N TYR A 23 -15.29 -2.29 6.99
CA TYR A 23 -16.28 -1.68 6.08
C TYR A 23 -16.29 -0.15 6.15
N ASN A 24 -15.96 0.42 7.30
CA ASN A 24 -15.93 1.86 7.51
C ASN A 24 -14.63 2.51 6.98
N ASP A 25 -13.62 1.71 6.64
CA ASP A 25 -12.34 2.19 6.09
C ASP A 25 -11.76 1.17 5.09
N PRO A 26 -12.44 0.95 3.95
CA PRO A 26 -12.07 -0.09 2.98
C PRO A 26 -10.70 0.17 2.35
N ILE A 27 -10.28 1.43 2.30
CA ILE A 27 -9.02 1.87 1.72
C ILE A 27 -7.86 1.55 2.65
N TYR A 28 -8.01 1.83 3.95
CA TYR A 28 -7.04 1.37 4.94
C TYR A 28 -6.93 -0.16 4.95
N SER A 29 -8.06 -0.87 4.85
CA SER A 29 -8.08 -2.33 4.72
C SER A 29 -7.33 -2.81 3.48
N ALA A 30 -7.55 -2.21 2.30
CA ALA A 30 -6.83 -2.56 1.08
C ALA A 30 -5.32 -2.33 1.21
N SER A 31 -4.92 -1.17 1.74
CA SER A 31 -3.50 -0.83 1.97
C SER A 31 -2.82 -1.83 2.91
N LYS A 32 -3.46 -2.15 4.05
CA LYS A 32 -2.92 -3.07 5.04
C LYS A 32 -2.96 -4.52 4.58
N GLY A 33 -3.97 -4.92 3.80
CA GLY A 33 -4.02 -6.21 3.13
C GLY A 33 -2.86 -6.38 2.16
N GLY A 34 -2.52 -5.31 1.42
CA GLY A 34 -1.33 -5.24 0.57
C GLY A 34 -0.04 -5.50 1.34
N VAL A 35 0.17 -4.84 2.49
CA VAL A 35 1.36 -5.07 3.34
C VAL A 35 1.45 -6.53 3.80
N VAL A 36 0.33 -7.11 4.22
CA VAL A 36 0.28 -8.51 4.69
C VAL A 36 0.65 -9.47 3.56
N LEU A 37 0.01 -9.34 2.40
CA LEU A 37 0.26 -10.22 1.26
C LEU A 37 1.66 -10.03 0.67
N PHE A 38 2.13 -8.78 0.58
CA PHE A 38 3.49 -8.46 0.16
C PHE A 38 4.53 -9.12 1.06
N THR A 39 4.38 -9.00 2.38
CA THR A 39 5.31 -9.64 3.33
C THR A 39 5.34 -11.16 3.13
N ARG A 40 4.17 -11.77 2.96
CA ARG A 40 4.04 -13.21 2.80
C ARG A 40 4.63 -13.71 1.47
N SER A 41 4.54 -12.93 0.39
CA SER A 41 5.13 -13.28 -0.91
C SER A 41 6.67 -13.27 -0.88
N LEU A 42 7.28 -12.55 0.07
CA LEU A 42 8.73 -12.46 0.24
C LEU A 42 9.35 -13.64 1.04
N THR A 43 8.56 -14.65 1.42
CA THR A 43 9.06 -15.87 2.08
C THR A 43 10.32 -16.50 1.44
N PRO A 44 10.48 -16.55 0.10
CA PRO A 44 11.66 -17.14 -0.54
C PRO A 44 13.00 -16.50 -0.16
N TYR A 45 13.01 -15.25 0.34
CA TYR A 45 14.22 -14.59 0.84
C TYR A 45 14.84 -15.29 2.07
N LYS A 46 14.10 -16.19 2.73
CA LYS A 46 14.65 -17.07 3.79
C LYS A 46 15.87 -17.86 3.30
N ARG A 47 15.89 -18.28 2.03
CA ARG A 47 17.02 -18.99 1.41
C ARG A 47 18.30 -18.14 1.36
N LYS A 48 18.16 -16.81 1.43
CA LYS A 48 19.26 -15.84 1.48
C LYS A 48 19.58 -15.39 2.91
N GLY A 49 19.03 -16.07 3.92
CA GLY A 49 19.20 -15.71 5.34
C GLY A 49 18.40 -14.48 5.79
N ILE A 50 17.45 -14.00 4.97
CA ILE A 50 16.64 -12.82 5.30
C ILE A 50 15.21 -13.28 5.60
N ARG A 51 14.73 -13.02 6.82
CA ARG A 51 13.35 -13.31 7.24
C ARG A 51 12.56 -12.01 7.21
N ILE A 52 11.40 -12.02 6.57
CA ILE A 52 10.53 -10.85 6.45
C ILE A 52 9.18 -11.26 7.00
N ASN A 53 8.73 -10.62 8.07
CA ASN A 53 7.50 -10.95 8.79
C ASN A 53 6.66 -9.68 8.95
N VAL A 54 5.37 -9.82 9.29
CA VAL A 54 4.46 -8.70 9.48
C VAL A 54 3.75 -8.82 10.82
N LEU A 55 3.70 -7.70 11.55
CA LEU A 55 3.02 -7.58 12.83
C LEU A 55 1.71 -6.81 12.61
N CYS A 56 0.57 -7.42 12.96
CA CYS A 56 -0.76 -6.89 12.73
C CYS A 56 -1.50 -6.72 14.06
N PRO A 57 -1.29 -5.62 14.79
CA PRO A 57 -2.09 -5.34 15.98
C PRO A 57 -3.50 -4.84 15.62
N GLU A 58 -4.45 -5.06 16.54
CA GLU A 58 -5.69 -4.29 16.65
C GLU A 58 -5.40 -2.88 17.23
N PHE A 59 -6.41 -2.19 17.75
CA PHE A 59 -6.24 -0.81 18.21
C PHE A 59 -5.21 -0.72 19.33
N VAL A 60 -4.21 0.14 19.15
CA VAL A 60 -3.22 0.48 20.18
C VAL A 60 -3.45 1.92 20.61
N GLN A 61 -3.24 2.23 21.89
CA GLN A 61 -3.41 3.58 22.43
C GLN A 61 -2.35 4.54 21.86
N THR A 62 -2.70 5.14 20.73
CA THR A 62 -1.90 6.10 19.96
C THR A 62 -2.79 7.29 19.63
N GLU A 63 -2.22 8.41 19.21
CA GLU A 63 -3.03 9.57 18.76
C GLU A 63 -4.03 9.21 17.66
N MET A 64 -3.69 8.25 16.78
CA MET A 64 -4.61 7.74 15.76
C MET A 64 -5.73 6.92 16.40
N GLY A 65 -5.41 6.03 17.34
CA GLY A 65 -6.38 5.20 18.06
C GLY A 65 -7.36 6.03 18.87
N LEU A 66 -6.91 7.11 19.52
CA LEU A 66 -7.75 8.01 20.32
C LEU A 66 -8.80 8.78 19.49
N LYS A 67 -8.61 8.89 18.17
CA LYS A 67 -9.59 9.50 17.25
C LYS A 67 -10.72 8.55 16.85
N VAL A 68 -10.62 7.27 17.21
CA VAL A 68 -11.67 6.29 16.96
C VAL A 68 -12.69 6.35 18.10
N ALA A 69 -13.98 6.19 17.78
CA ALA A 69 -15.03 6.22 18.78
C ALA A 69 -14.78 5.16 19.88
N SER A 70 -14.76 5.58 21.15
CA SER A 70 -14.49 4.70 22.30
C SER A 70 -15.38 3.47 22.33
N LYS A 71 -16.69 3.64 22.07
CA LYS A 71 -17.65 2.53 21.95
C LYS A 71 -17.22 1.46 20.94
N PHE A 72 -16.61 1.86 19.83
CA PHE A 72 -16.11 0.92 18.81
C PHE A 72 -14.86 0.19 19.29
N ILE A 73 -13.94 0.90 19.94
CA ILE A 73 -12.74 0.31 20.54
C ILE A 73 -13.13 -0.72 21.61
N ASP A 74 -14.08 -0.38 22.49
CA ASP A 74 -14.56 -1.26 23.55
C ASP A 74 -15.20 -2.53 22.98
N LEU A 75 -16.02 -2.39 21.93
CA LEU A 75 -16.64 -3.52 21.23
C LEU A 75 -15.62 -4.44 20.55
N MET A 76 -14.47 -3.89 20.16
CA MET A 76 -13.34 -4.64 19.61
C MET A 76 -12.43 -5.25 20.69
N GLY A 77 -12.74 -5.05 21.97
CA GLY A 77 -11.99 -5.60 23.11
C GLY A 77 -11.00 -4.62 23.75
N GLY A 78 -11.09 -3.33 23.45
CA GLY A 78 -10.25 -2.28 24.02
C GLY A 78 -8.93 -2.06 23.28
N PHE A 79 -8.09 -1.18 23.83
CA PHE A 79 -6.74 -1.00 23.32
C PHE A 79 -5.85 -2.19 23.69
N VAL A 80 -5.14 -2.71 22.70
CA VAL A 80 -4.10 -3.72 22.87
C VAL A 80 -2.93 -3.10 23.64
N PRO A 81 -2.45 -3.73 24.74
CA PRO A 81 -1.29 -3.26 25.48
C PRO A 81 -0.04 -3.24 24.61
N MET A 82 0.77 -2.18 24.73
CA MET A 82 2.02 -2.04 23.98
C MET A 82 3.00 -3.17 24.31
N GLU A 83 2.96 -3.68 25.53
CA GLU A 83 3.76 -4.81 25.99
C GLU A 83 3.48 -6.06 25.14
N MET A 84 2.23 -6.27 24.74
CA MET A 84 1.85 -7.40 23.87
C MET A 84 2.37 -7.21 22.45
N VAL A 85 2.31 -5.99 21.92
CA VAL A 85 2.84 -5.64 20.60
C VAL A 85 4.35 -5.85 20.56
N VAL A 86 5.06 -5.36 21.57
CA VAL A 86 6.52 -5.52 21.72
C VAL A 86 6.88 -7.01 21.84
N LYS A 87 6.15 -7.76 22.67
CA LYS A 87 6.36 -9.21 22.80
C LYS A 87 6.22 -9.94 21.47
N GLY A 88 5.18 -9.63 20.69
CA GLY A 88 4.99 -10.22 19.36
C GLY A 88 6.08 -9.82 18.36
N ALA A 89 6.57 -8.57 18.42
CA ALA A 89 7.71 -8.16 17.61
C ALA A 89 8.97 -8.97 17.95
N PHE A 90 9.27 -9.14 19.24
CA PHE A 90 10.38 -9.97 19.70
C PHE A 90 10.24 -11.43 19.25
N GLU A 91 9.04 -12.01 19.32
CA GLU A 91 8.80 -13.37 18.84
C GLU A 91 9.15 -13.54 17.36
N LEU A 92 8.75 -12.58 16.51
CA LEU A 92 9.10 -12.58 15.08
C LEU A 92 10.61 -12.38 14.84
N ILE A 93 11.29 -11.65 15.73
CA ILE A 93 12.75 -11.46 15.68
C ILE A 93 13.48 -12.75 16.07
N THR A 94 13.08 -13.40 17.17
CA THR A 94 13.83 -14.51 17.76
C THR A 94 13.54 -15.86 17.11
N ASP A 95 12.33 -16.09 16.63
CA ASP A 95 11.96 -17.38 16.03
C ASP A 95 12.45 -17.49 14.58
N GLU A 96 13.59 -18.15 14.39
CA GLU A 96 14.21 -18.38 13.08
C GLU A 96 13.39 -19.30 12.16
N SER A 97 12.44 -20.06 12.71
CA SER A 97 11.52 -20.87 11.91
C SER A 97 10.59 -19.99 11.06
N LYS A 98 10.31 -18.77 11.52
CA LYS A 98 9.32 -17.85 10.91
C LYS A 98 9.92 -17.02 9.78
N ALA A 99 9.39 -17.19 8.57
CA ALA A 99 9.59 -16.28 7.45
C ALA A 99 8.27 -16.10 6.68
N GLY A 100 7.99 -14.88 6.24
CA GLY A 100 6.71 -14.52 5.64
C GLY A 100 5.53 -14.71 6.60
N SER A 101 5.78 -14.72 7.91
CA SER A 101 4.75 -14.95 8.91
C SER A 101 4.01 -13.65 9.23
N CYS A 102 2.69 -13.73 9.41
CA CYS A 102 1.87 -12.62 9.89
C CYS A 102 1.42 -12.93 11.31
N LEU A 103 1.79 -12.10 12.28
CA LEU A 103 1.36 -12.24 13.66
C LEU A 103 0.25 -11.25 13.96
N TRP A 104 -0.95 -11.75 14.19
CA TRP A 104 -2.13 -10.98 14.56
C TRP A 104 -2.20 -10.85 16.08
N ILE A 105 -2.33 -9.62 16.59
CA ILE A 105 -2.38 -9.35 18.03
C ILE A 105 -3.71 -8.70 18.39
N THR A 106 -4.46 -9.35 19.28
CA THR A 106 -5.77 -8.88 19.75
C THR A 106 -5.93 -9.11 21.24
N ASN A 107 -6.78 -8.33 21.90
CA ASN A 107 -7.15 -8.59 23.28
C ASN A 107 -8.02 -9.86 23.43
N ARG A 108 -8.75 -10.23 22.38
CA ARG A 108 -9.71 -11.35 22.41
C ARG A 108 -9.06 -12.72 22.21
N ARG A 109 -8.01 -12.79 21.40
CA ARG A 109 -7.33 -14.04 21.00
C ARG A 109 -5.85 -14.09 21.37
N GLY A 110 -5.30 -12.99 21.89
CA GLY A 110 -3.87 -12.86 22.12
C GLY A 110 -3.10 -12.75 20.81
N MET A 111 -1.97 -13.48 20.71
CA MET A 111 -1.09 -13.49 19.54
C MET A 111 -1.35 -14.75 18.72
N GLU A 112 -1.85 -14.58 17.49
CA GLU A 112 -2.23 -15.67 16.58
C GLU A 112 -1.52 -15.52 15.24
N TYR A 113 -0.99 -16.61 14.69
CA TYR A 113 -0.40 -16.58 13.36
C TYR A 113 -1.48 -16.62 12.28
N TRP A 114 -1.51 -15.58 11.46
CA TRP A 114 -2.35 -15.51 10.27
C TRP A 114 -1.57 -15.90 9.03
N PRO A 115 -2.19 -16.58 8.07
CA PRO A 115 -3.48 -17.26 8.18
C PRO A 115 -3.36 -18.52 9.03
N THR A 116 -4.46 -18.83 9.70
CA THR A 116 -4.65 -20.09 10.40
C THR A 116 -4.55 -21.26 9.42
N SER A 117 -4.35 -22.48 9.93
CA SER A 117 -4.31 -23.69 9.09
C SER A 117 -5.60 -23.85 8.26
N GLU A 118 -6.75 -23.53 8.85
CA GLU A 118 -8.06 -23.53 8.19
C GLU A 118 -8.13 -22.50 7.06
N GLU A 119 -7.65 -21.28 7.32
CA GLU A 119 -7.66 -20.22 6.31
C GLU A 119 -6.70 -20.55 5.16
N LYS A 120 -5.52 -21.12 5.47
CA LYS A 120 -4.58 -21.62 4.44
C LYS A 120 -5.22 -22.67 3.54
N ALA A 121 -6.02 -23.58 4.10
CA ALA A 121 -6.64 -24.66 3.33
C ALA A 121 -7.56 -24.16 2.22
N LYS A 122 -8.14 -22.94 2.35
CA LYS A 122 -9.09 -22.38 1.37
C LYS A 122 -8.47 -22.07 0.00
N TYR A 123 -7.17 -21.78 -0.06
CA TYR A 123 -6.48 -21.37 -1.30
C TYR A 123 -5.23 -22.21 -1.61
N LEU A 124 -4.98 -23.28 -0.85
CA LEU A 124 -3.98 -24.27 -1.22
C LEU A 124 -4.56 -25.17 -2.32
N VAL A 125 -4.07 -24.98 -3.54
CA VAL A 125 -4.38 -25.87 -4.66
C VAL A 125 -3.69 -27.21 -4.39
N ARG A 126 -4.48 -28.26 -4.18
CA ARG A 126 -3.95 -29.64 -4.11
C ARG A 126 -3.31 -29.95 -5.46
N SER A 127 -2.04 -30.37 -5.44
CA SER A 127 -1.33 -30.83 -6.62
C SER A 127 -2.04 -32.08 -7.19
N SER A 128 -3.00 -31.90 -8.09
CA SER A 128 -3.35 -32.94 -9.05
C SER A 128 -2.28 -32.93 -10.15
N GLY A 129 -1.74 -34.09 -10.48
CA GLY A 129 -0.70 -34.23 -11.48
C GLY A 129 -1.11 -33.64 -12.84
N SER A 130 -0.11 -33.15 -13.56
CA SER A 130 -0.17 -32.55 -14.91
C SER A 130 -0.74 -31.13 -14.99
N MET A 131 0.12 -30.13 -14.82
CA MET A 131 -0.18 -28.74 -15.15
C MET A 131 0.19 -28.48 -16.63
N LYS A 132 -0.76 -28.67 -17.56
CA LYS A 132 -0.66 -28.10 -18.91
C LYS A 132 -0.86 -26.59 -18.81
N ARG A 133 0.16 -25.80 -19.13
CA ARG A 133 0.05 -24.33 -19.24
C ARG A 133 -0.90 -23.97 -20.38
N SER A 134 -2.07 -23.44 -20.05
CA SER A 134 -2.96 -22.77 -21.00
C SER A 134 -2.67 -21.27 -20.97
N SER A 135 -2.14 -20.72 -22.06
CA SER A 135 -2.02 -19.28 -22.27
C SER A 135 -3.30 -18.75 -22.90
N SER A 136 -4.26 -18.34 -22.07
CA SER A 136 -5.44 -17.61 -22.54
C SER A 136 -5.17 -16.11 -22.40
N GLN A 137 -4.81 -15.46 -23.51
CA GLN A 137 -4.93 -14.01 -23.65
C GLN A 137 -6.43 -13.69 -23.79
N VAL A 138 -6.97 -12.91 -22.85
CA VAL A 138 -8.33 -12.39 -22.93
C VAL A 138 -8.28 -11.09 -23.73
N PRO A 139 -8.95 -10.98 -24.89
CA PRO A 139 -8.99 -9.72 -25.63
C PRO A 139 -9.91 -8.72 -24.91
N LEU A 140 -9.37 -7.54 -24.59
CA LEU A 140 -10.13 -6.40 -24.07
C LEU A 140 -10.99 -5.81 -25.19
N ASN A 141 -12.30 -6.03 -25.11
CA ASN A 141 -13.28 -5.40 -25.99
C ASN A 141 -14.01 -4.32 -25.18
N LEU A 142 -13.53 -3.08 -25.23
CA LEU A 142 -14.14 -1.92 -24.57
C LEU A 142 -15.18 -1.30 -25.50
N ASN A 143 -16.46 -1.61 -25.28
CA ASN A 143 -17.58 -1.03 -26.01
C ASN A 143 -18.23 0.08 -25.16
N VAL A 144 -17.53 1.20 -25.01
CA VAL A 144 -18.01 2.39 -24.27
C VAL A 144 -18.37 3.48 -25.26
N GLN A 145 -19.62 3.95 -25.25
CA GLN A 145 -20.07 5.10 -26.04
C GLN A 145 -19.64 6.40 -25.34
N LEU A 146 -18.88 7.22 -26.07
CA LEU A 146 -18.45 8.55 -25.65
C LEU A 146 -19.50 9.61 -26.06
N PRO A 147 -20.00 10.45 -25.14
CA PRO A 147 -20.74 11.67 -25.44
C PRO A 147 -20.07 12.62 -26.46
N GLU A 148 -20.91 13.39 -27.16
CA GLU A 148 -20.55 14.17 -28.36
C GLU A 148 -19.67 15.42 -28.10
N SER A 149 -19.42 15.81 -26.85
CA SER A 149 -18.47 16.88 -26.53
C SER A 149 -17.87 16.67 -25.14
N PHE A 150 -16.54 16.75 -25.04
CA PHE A 150 -15.81 16.48 -23.79
C PHE A 150 -14.50 17.26 -23.67
N GLU A 151 -14.20 17.67 -22.43
CA GLU A 151 -12.88 18.15 -22.02
C GLU A 151 -12.03 17.02 -21.39
N LYS A 152 -11.62 16.05 -22.24
CA LYS A 152 -10.45 15.12 -22.14
C LYS A 152 -10.54 13.85 -21.27
N LEU A 153 -10.31 12.68 -21.88
CA LEU A 153 -10.19 11.34 -21.25
C LEU A 153 -8.71 10.88 -21.10
N LEU A 154 -8.39 10.15 -20.01
CA LEU A 154 -7.09 9.52 -19.68
C LEU A 154 -7.31 8.04 -19.32
N TRP A 155 -6.50 7.06 -19.73
CA TRP A 155 -6.62 5.66 -19.24
C TRP A 155 -5.68 5.43 -18.05
N ILE A 156 -6.15 4.85 -16.93
CA ILE A 156 -5.46 4.91 -15.62
C ILE A 156 -5.27 3.55 -14.91
N TYR A 157 -4.09 3.37 -14.31
CA TYR A 157 -3.85 2.52 -13.14
C TYR A 157 -3.71 3.41 -11.88
N GLY A 158 -4.60 3.26 -10.90
CA GLY A 158 -4.61 4.05 -9.65
C GLY A 158 -3.85 3.37 -8.50
N GLN A 159 -3.14 4.16 -7.67
CA GLN A 159 -2.55 3.65 -6.42
C GLN A 159 -3.48 3.82 -5.24
N VAL A 160 -3.45 2.87 -4.31
CA VAL A 160 -4.08 3.04 -3.00
C VAL A 160 -3.12 3.70 -2.01
N ASN A 161 -3.50 4.87 -1.48
CA ASN A 161 -2.77 5.60 -0.43
C ASN A 161 -3.53 5.64 0.89
N PHE A 162 -2.81 5.85 2.01
CA PHE A 162 -3.43 6.01 3.32
C PHE A 162 -4.32 7.26 3.41
N SER A 163 -3.91 8.37 2.76
CA SER A 163 -4.73 9.58 2.62
C SER A 163 -5.98 9.36 1.77
N SER A 164 -6.01 8.31 0.93
CA SER A 164 -7.20 7.95 0.19
C SER A 164 -8.37 7.55 1.12
N GLY A 165 -8.15 7.28 2.41
CA GLY A 165 -9.22 7.10 3.41
C GLY A 165 -9.63 8.37 4.16
N ARG A 166 -8.89 9.48 3.97
CA ARG A 166 -9.11 10.79 4.64
C ARG A 166 -8.86 11.93 3.66
N TYR A 167 -9.79 12.14 2.74
CA TYR A 167 -9.76 13.25 1.78
C TYR A 167 -10.03 14.61 2.44
N PHE A 168 -10.79 14.63 3.53
CA PHE A 168 -11.24 15.84 4.20
C PHE A 168 -11.00 15.74 5.71
N SER A 169 -10.49 16.80 6.31
CA SER A 169 -10.03 16.83 7.71
C SER A 169 -11.16 16.97 8.73
N ASP A 170 -12.34 17.48 8.32
CA ASP A 170 -13.47 17.79 9.20
C ASP A 170 -14.62 16.78 9.05
N GLY A 171 -14.86 15.99 10.10
CA GLY A 171 -15.85 14.90 10.12
C GLY A 171 -17.32 15.33 10.08
N ASN A 172 -17.62 16.63 10.25
CA ASN A 172 -19.00 17.14 10.24
C ASN A 172 -19.56 17.41 8.83
N ASP A 173 -18.74 17.27 7.77
CA ASP A 173 -19.09 17.75 6.42
C ASP A 173 -18.86 16.68 5.34
N ILE A 174 -18.67 15.41 5.72
CA ILE A 174 -18.41 14.32 4.75
C ILE A 174 -19.70 13.95 4.00
N GLY A 175 -20.85 14.01 4.66
CA GLY A 175 -22.15 13.69 4.05
C GLY A 175 -22.63 14.70 3.01
N SER A 176 -22.31 15.99 3.19
CA SER A 176 -22.65 17.08 2.25
C SER A 176 -21.78 17.07 0.98
N ARG A 177 -20.61 16.42 1.04
CA ARG A 177 -19.64 16.33 -0.04
C ARG A 177 -19.77 15.05 -0.87
N LEU A 178 -20.72 14.18 -0.54
CA LEU A 178 -21.01 12.99 -1.33
C LEU A 178 -22.06 13.31 -2.42
N PRO A 179 -21.92 12.74 -3.63
CA PRO A 179 -20.81 11.91 -4.10
C PRO A 179 -19.55 12.75 -4.41
N PHE A 180 -18.36 12.19 -4.14
CA PHE A 180 -17.09 12.75 -4.58
C PHE A 180 -16.21 11.67 -5.23
N ASP A 181 -15.31 12.10 -6.11
CA ASP A 181 -14.38 11.19 -6.79
C ASP A 181 -13.16 10.87 -5.92
N ALA A 182 -12.89 9.58 -5.70
CA ALA A 182 -11.78 9.08 -4.92
C ALA A 182 -10.53 8.79 -5.77
N GLY A 183 -9.39 8.60 -5.12
CA GLY A 183 -8.06 8.41 -5.69
C GLY A 183 -7.27 9.71 -5.66
N PHE A 184 -5.95 9.66 -5.47
CA PHE A 184 -5.09 10.85 -5.47
C PHE A 184 -4.01 10.84 -6.56
N GLU A 185 -3.68 9.67 -7.11
CA GLU A 185 -2.64 9.55 -8.10
C GLU A 185 -2.85 8.36 -9.02
N ALA A 186 -2.27 8.48 -10.21
CA ALA A 186 -2.42 7.51 -11.27
C ALA A 186 -1.31 7.62 -12.31
N VAL A 187 -1.11 6.53 -13.05
CA VAL A 187 -0.31 6.52 -14.28
C VAL A 187 -1.10 5.86 -15.40
N GLY A 188 -0.86 6.28 -16.63
CA GLY A 188 -1.35 5.59 -17.80
C GLY A 188 -1.05 6.35 -19.08
N LEU A 189 -1.95 6.26 -20.05
CA LEU A 189 -1.78 6.87 -21.37
C LEU A 189 -2.78 8.01 -21.59
N ILE A 190 -2.34 9.05 -22.28
CA ILE A 190 -3.21 10.12 -22.78
C ILE A 190 -4.13 9.52 -23.84
N ALA A 191 -5.41 9.38 -23.53
CA ALA A 191 -6.39 8.81 -24.45
C ALA A 191 -6.96 9.88 -25.40
N ALA A 192 -7.13 11.12 -24.91
CA ALA A 192 -7.59 12.25 -25.70
C ALA A 192 -6.95 13.57 -25.23
N VAL A 193 -6.83 14.52 -26.16
CA VAL A 193 -6.46 15.91 -25.88
C VAL A 193 -7.53 16.81 -26.49
N GLY A 194 -7.87 17.89 -25.79
CA GLY A 194 -8.82 18.88 -26.28
C GLY A 194 -8.11 19.91 -27.14
N ASP A 195 -8.86 20.61 -27.98
CA ASP A 195 -8.35 21.46 -29.07
C ASP A 195 -7.38 22.57 -28.61
N SER A 196 -7.50 23.03 -27.37
CA SER A 196 -6.64 24.07 -26.79
C SER A 196 -5.32 23.53 -26.18
N VAL A 197 -5.10 22.22 -26.20
CA VAL A 197 -3.92 21.58 -25.59
C VAL A 197 -2.89 21.19 -26.63
N ASN A 198 -1.77 21.91 -26.62
CA ASN A 198 -0.66 21.71 -27.57
C ASN A 198 0.59 21.10 -26.92
N ASN A 199 0.62 20.96 -25.59
CA ASN A 199 1.81 20.56 -24.84
C ASN A 199 1.88 19.05 -24.55
N VAL A 200 0.87 18.27 -24.92
CA VAL A 200 0.81 16.83 -24.72
C VAL A 200 0.14 16.14 -25.92
N LYS A 201 0.46 14.86 -26.15
CA LYS A 201 -0.04 14.09 -27.29
C LYS A 201 -0.74 12.81 -26.85
N VAL A 202 -1.78 12.42 -27.59
CA VAL A 202 -2.44 11.12 -27.42
C VAL A 202 -1.42 9.98 -27.55
N GLY A 203 -1.57 8.94 -26.72
CA GLY A 203 -0.65 7.81 -26.61
C GLY A 203 0.58 8.06 -25.74
N THR A 204 0.80 9.28 -25.26
CA THR A 204 1.96 9.58 -24.39
C THR A 204 1.73 9.00 -22.99
N PRO A 205 2.72 8.31 -22.39
CA PRO A 205 2.66 7.93 -21.00
C PRO A 205 2.71 9.13 -20.06
N ALA A 206 1.78 9.17 -19.12
CA ALA A 206 1.57 10.29 -18.21
C ALA A 206 1.21 9.80 -16.81
N ALA A 207 1.65 10.55 -15.82
CA ALA A 207 1.25 10.43 -14.43
C ALA A 207 0.44 11.67 -14.00
N ILE A 208 -0.43 11.48 -13.01
CA ILE A 208 -1.22 12.55 -12.40
C ILE A 208 -1.19 12.41 -10.87
N MET A 209 -1.26 13.54 -10.18
CA MET A 209 -1.43 13.64 -8.73
C MET A 209 -2.62 14.56 -8.45
N THR A 210 -3.83 14.05 -8.68
CA THR A 210 -5.10 14.75 -8.51
C THR A 210 -6.17 13.83 -7.98
N PHE A 211 -7.20 14.43 -7.35
CA PHE A 211 -8.37 13.70 -6.91
C PHE A 211 -9.16 13.10 -8.08
N GLY A 212 -9.83 11.98 -7.84
CA GLY A 212 -10.67 11.29 -8.82
C GLY A 212 -9.95 10.31 -9.74
N SER A 213 -8.79 9.81 -9.33
CA SER A 213 -8.01 8.83 -10.10
C SER A 213 -8.47 7.37 -9.97
N TYR A 214 -9.44 7.06 -9.10
CA TYR A 214 -10.09 5.75 -9.05
C TYR A 214 -11.20 5.62 -10.09
N ALA A 215 -10.83 5.84 -11.34
CA ALA A 215 -11.71 5.71 -12.49
C ALA A 215 -10.92 5.09 -13.64
N GLU A 216 -11.61 4.43 -14.57
CA GLU A 216 -10.97 4.00 -15.82
C GLU A 216 -10.50 5.23 -16.62
N PHE A 217 -11.25 6.34 -16.49
CA PHE A 217 -10.87 7.62 -17.04
C PHE A 217 -11.01 8.81 -16.08
N THR A 218 -10.00 9.69 -16.09
CA THR A 218 -10.01 10.95 -15.32
C THR A 218 -9.68 12.13 -16.21
N MET A 219 -10.47 13.20 -16.10
CA MET A 219 -10.21 14.46 -16.79
C MET A 219 -9.25 15.32 -15.96
N VAL A 220 -8.17 15.79 -16.56
CA VAL A 220 -7.14 16.57 -15.86
C VAL A 220 -6.66 17.73 -16.73
N PRO A 221 -6.49 18.94 -16.17
CA PRO A 221 -5.82 20.04 -16.87
C PRO A 221 -4.42 19.63 -17.35
N SER A 222 -4.05 19.96 -18.59
CA SER A 222 -2.76 19.53 -19.19
C SER A 222 -1.53 20.00 -18.41
N LYS A 223 -1.68 21.05 -17.60
CA LYS A 223 -0.64 21.56 -16.68
C LYS A 223 -0.35 20.65 -15.48
N HIS A 224 -1.25 19.73 -15.12
CA HIS A 224 -1.04 18.76 -14.04
C HIS A 224 -0.54 17.40 -14.54
N ILE A 225 -0.37 17.25 -15.86
CA ILE A 225 0.18 16.05 -16.47
C ILE A 225 1.69 16.03 -16.22
N LEU A 226 2.16 14.96 -15.59
CA LEU A 226 3.58 14.65 -15.42
C LEU A 226 3.99 13.66 -16.51
N PRO A 227 4.84 14.05 -17.47
CA PRO A 227 5.34 13.12 -18.47
C PRO A 227 6.15 12.00 -17.80
N VAL A 228 5.90 10.76 -18.19
CA VAL A 228 6.68 9.60 -17.69
C VAL A 228 7.18 8.77 -18.86
N ALA A 229 8.25 8.00 -18.66
CA ALA A 229 8.80 7.17 -19.73
C ALA A 229 7.90 5.97 -20.08
N ARG A 230 7.14 5.47 -19.09
CA ARG A 230 6.34 4.25 -19.20
C ARG A 230 5.15 4.29 -18.23
N PRO A 231 3.99 3.72 -18.59
CA PRO A 231 2.80 3.69 -17.74
C PRO A 231 2.79 2.50 -16.77
N ASP A 232 3.93 2.22 -16.14
CA ASP A 232 4.10 1.01 -15.33
C ASP A 232 3.65 1.26 -13.88
N PRO A 233 3.10 0.26 -13.17
CA PRO A 233 2.64 0.41 -11.77
C PRO A 233 3.72 0.94 -10.82
N GLU A 234 4.99 0.63 -11.08
CA GLU A 234 6.14 1.12 -10.32
C GLU A 234 6.27 2.64 -10.38
N VAL A 235 5.84 3.26 -11.49
CA VAL A 235 5.88 4.73 -11.66
C VAL A 235 4.89 5.39 -10.73
N VAL A 236 3.68 4.82 -10.59
CA VAL A 236 2.68 5.34 -9.65
C VAL A 236 3.22 5.36 -8.22
N ALA A 237 3.89 4.27 -7.80
CA ALA A 237 4.45 4.18 -6.45
C ALA A 237 5.51 5.27 -6.18
N MET A 238 6.20 5.79 -7.19
CA MET A 238 7.19 6.86 -7.00
C MET A 238 6.56 8.23 -6.78
N LEU A 239 5.35 8.47 -7.30
CA LEU A 239 4.70 9.79 -7.32
C LEU A 239 4.45 10.33 -5.91
N THR A 240 3.57 9.71 -5.12
CA THR A 240 3.32 10.14 -3.75
C THR A 240 4.33 9.52 -2.80
N SER A 241 4.48 8.19 -2.84
CA SER A 241 5.25 7.49 -1.83
C SER A 241 6.75 7.76 -1.94
N GLY A 242 7.32 7.70 -3.15
CA GLY A 242 8.73 7.99 -3.39
C GLY A 242 9.08 9.46 -3.12
N LEU A 243 8.30 10.39 -3.69
CA LEU A 243 8.51 11.83 -3.50
C LEU A 243 8.43 12.23 -2.02
N THR A 244 7.43 11.73 -1.29
CA THR A 244 7.28 12.00 0.15
C THR A 244 8.52 11.54 0.93
N ALA A 245 9.03 10.33 0.64
CA ALA A 245 10.23 9.82 1.28
C ALA A 245 11.46 10.67 0.97
N SER A 246 11.63 11.09 -0.30
CA SER A 246 12.75 11.93 -0.74
C SER A 246 12.74 13.28 -0.02
N ILE A 247 11.61 13.99 -0.07
CA ILE A 247 11.47 15.32 0.56
C ILE A 247 11.67 15.20 2.08
N ALA A 248 11.11 14.19 2.73
CA ALA A 248 11.27 14.00 4.17
C ALA A 248 12.74 13.78 4.56
N LEU A 249 13.50 13.00 3.79
CA LEU A 249 14.91 12.75 4.05
C LEU A 249 15.78 13.98 3.76
N GLU A 250 15.49 14.73 2.70
CA GLU A 250 16.17 15.98 2.39
C GLU A 250 15.98 17.02 3.51
N GLN A 251 14.74 17.17 3.98
CA GLN A 251 14.39 18.10 5.08
C GLN A 251 14.95 17.65 6.44
N ALA A 252 15.09 16.35 6.68
CA ALA A 252 15.69 15.82 7.91
C ALA A 252 17.22 16.09 7.98
N GLY A 253 17.84 16.49 6.87
CA GLY A 253 19.26 16.81 6.78
C GLY A 253 20.17 15.58 6.73
N PRO A 254 21.50 15.78 6.65
CA PRO A 254 22.45 14.70 6.47
C PRO A 254 22.41 13.71 7.64
N ALA A 255 22.15 12.46 7.29
CA ALA A 255 22.03 11.36 8.22
C ALA A 255 23.31 10.51 8.33
N SER A 256 24.44 11.01 7.80
CA SER A 256 25.70 10.26 7.81
C SER A 256 26.19 10.02 9.22
N GLY A 257 26.50 8.74 9.51
CA GLY A 257 26.88 8.28 10.85
C GLY A 257 25.73 8.25 11.87
N LYS A 258 24.49 8.60 11.51
CA LYS A 258 23.35 8.60 12.43
C LYS A 258 22.55 7.30 12.32
N LYS A 259 21.94 6.88 13.42
CA LYS A 259 20.98 5.76 13.42
C LYS A 259 19.59 6.31 13.10
N VAL A 260 18.96 5.80 12.05
CA VAL A 260 17.63 6.23 11.61
C VAL A 260 16.62 5.12 11.90
N LEU A 261 15.49 5.48 12.53
CA LEU A 261 14.34 4.61 12.72
C LEU A 261 13.29 4.94 11.66
N VAL A 262 12.98 3.97 10.78
CA VAL A 262 11.89 4.10 9.81
C VAL A 262 10.72 3.24 10.28
N THR A 263 9.62 3.89 10.65
CA THR A 263 8.36 3.19 10.96
C THR A 263 7.64 2.83 9.65
N ALA A 264 6.87 1.74 9.66
CA ALA A 264 6.23 1.21 8.45
C ALA A 264 7.20 1.05 7.25
N ALA A 265 8.43 0.60 7.52
CA ALA A 265 9.55 0.54 6.58
C ALA A 265 9.31 -0.28 5.28
N ALA A 266 8.26 -1.08 5.20
CA ALA A 266 7.85 -1.77 3.98
C ALA A 266 6.46 -1.36 3.46
N GLY A 267 5.89 -0.28 4.00
CA GLY A 267 4.74 0.39 3.38
C GLY A 267 5.19 1.19 2.16
N GLY A 268 4.21 1.77 1.44
CA GLY A 268 4.43 2.52 0.20
C GLY A 268 5.58 3.52 0.29
N THR A 269 5.53 4.45 1.25
CA THR A 269 6.59 5.45 1.50
C THR A 269 7.81 4.86 2.20
N GLY A 270 7.59 3.98 3.19
CA GLY A 270 8.67 3.45 4.04
C GLY A 270 9.73 2.68 3.26
N GLN A 271 9.33 1.92 2.24
CA GLN A 271 10.29 1.18 1.41
C GLN A 271 11.22 2.11 0.63
N PHE A 272 10.74 3.29 0.21
CA PHE A 272 11.56 4.29 -0.45
C PHE A 272 12.47 4.98 0.56
N ALA A 273 11.96 5.32 1.74
CA ALA A 273 12.77 5.94 2.80
C ALA A 273 13.98 5.07 3.19
N VAL A 274 13.78 3.75 3.30
CA VAL A 274 14.89 2.82 3.55
C VAL A 274 15.89 2.80 2.39
N GLN A 275 15.41 2.70 1.15
CA GLN A 275 16.27 2.60 -0.03
C GLN A 275 17.07 3.88 -0.29
N VAL A 276 16.41 5.03 -0.26
CA VAL A 276 17.02 6.36 -0.46
C VAL A 276 18.05 6.64 0.62
N TYR A 277 17.75 6.31 1.88
CA TYR A 277 18.73 6.42 2.97
C TYR A 277 20.01 5.63 2.69
N PHE A 278 19.92 4.38 2.22
CA PHE A 278 21.10 3.57 1.91
C PHE A 278 21.86 4.06 0.66
N GLN A 279 21.19 4.67 -0.32
CA GLN A 279 21.86 5.25 -1.49
C GLN A 279 22.61 6.54 -1.17
N ILE A 280 22.10 7.37 -0.26
CA ILE A 280 22.76 8.64 0.14
C ILE A 280 23.99 8.39 1.05
N GLN A 281 24.09 7.21 1.66
CA GLN A 281 25.19 6.84 2.57
C GLN A 281 26.33 6.02 1.92
N GLY A 282 26.16 5.58 0.67
CA GLY A 282 27.17 4.83 -0.09
C GLY A 282 28.00 5.76 -0.96
#